data_AF-A0A0R0MB15-F1
#
_entry.id   AF-A0A0R0MB15-F1
#
_cell.length_a   1.000
_cell.length_b   1.000
_cell.length_c   1.000
_cell.angle_alpha   90.00
_cell.angle_beta   90.00
_cell.angle_gamma   90.00
#
_symmetry.space_group_name_H-M   'P 1'
#
loop_
_entity.id
_entity.type
_entity.pdbx_description
1 polymer ?
#
loop_
_entity_poly.entity_id
_entity_poly.type
_entity_poly.pdbx_seq_one_letter_code
_entity_poly.pdbx_strand_id
1 'polypeptide(L)'
;MEPLLQLFLIPGRLRFRWTNRKRQRVTENLKQTLRARCEEATRASSKTYRGLYNVGLFVALLEQDISAFSECIYFARSDWHRQFHARNLAVLLFEGAEDLPELLGKEYRAWLKEISADTLVDHLNQIHSKFSSFQRKHGPFLKEVRTYVGAHRDHDSLVQLELMSRFTALDVYRLGAEFSVPLRELINFHMKLLAHMHDPLVMLQAVARTLPNET
;
A
#
# COMPACT_ATOMS: atom_id res chain seq x y z
N MET A 1 -4.85 -6.86 -30.37
CA MET A 1 -5.20 -8.20 -29.81
C MET A 1 -6.43 -8.71 -30.53
N GLU A 2 -6.36 -9.87 -31.20
CA GLU A 2 -7.49 -10.42 -31.95
C GLU A 2 -8.72 -10.73 -31.05
N PRO A 3 -9.96 -10.59 -31.57
CA PRO A 3 -11.19 -10.84 -30.79
C PRO A 3 -11.27 -12.25 -30.20
N LEU A 4 -10.77 -13.26 -30.93
CA LEU A 4 -10.79 -14.66 -30.51
C LEU A 4 -9.91 -14.92 -29.28
N LEU A 5 -8.75 -14.27 -29.19
CA LEU A 5 -7.88 -14.36 -28.00
C LEU A 5 -8.54 -13.78 -26.75
N GLN A 6 -9.46 -12.81 -26.89
CA GLN A 6 -10.18 -12.26 -25.75
C GLN A 6 -11.17 -13.25 -25.12
N LEU A 7 -11.73 -14.18 -25.91
CA LEU A 7 -12.64 -15.22 -25.43
C LEU A 7 -11.91 -16.23 -24.52
N PHE A 8 -10.69 -16.60 -24.88
CA PHE A 8 -9.85 -17.49 -24.05
C PHE A 8 -9.48 -16.90 -22.69
N LEU A 9 -9.50 -15.56 -22.56
CA LEU A 9 -9.23 -14.87 -21.31
C LEU A 9 -10.46 -14.76 -20.39
N ILE A 10 -11.68 -15.08 -20.87
CA ILE A 10 -12.93 -14.95 -20.11
C ILE A 10 -12.90 -15.73 -18.79
N PRO A 11 -12.50 -17.02 -18.74
CA PRO A 11 -12.48 -17.78 -17.50
C PRO A 11 -11.54 -17.16 -16.45
N GLY A 12 -10.33 -16.75 -16.86
CA GLY A 12 -9.36 -16.08 -15.99
C GLY A 12 -9.87 -14.73 -15.50
N ARG A 13 -10.53 -13.96 -16.37
CA ARG A 13 -11.19 -12.69 -16.06
C ARG A 13 -12.32 -12.82 -15.06
N LEU A 14 -13.17 -13.83 -15.21
CA LEU A 14 -14.22 -14.12 -14.24
C LEU A 14 -13.61 -14.49 -12.88
N ARG A 15 -12.66 -15.43 -12.85
CA ARG A 15 -11.97 -15.84 -11.61
C ARG A 15 -11.29 -14.65 -10.92
N PHE A 16 -10.60 -13.80 -11.68
CA PHE A 16 -9.99 -12.58 -11.15
C PHE A 16 -11.05 -11.67 -10.51
N ARG A 17 -12.16 -11.38 -11.22
CA ARG A 17 -13.25 -10.55 -10.69
C ARG A 17 -13.82 -11.07 -9.38
N TRP A 18 -14.07 -12.38 -9.29
CA TRP A 18 -14.60 -13.00 -8.08
C TRP A 18 -13.62 -12.87 -6.90
N THR A 19 -12.34 -13.15 -7.15
CA THR A 19 -11.30 -13.06 -6.11
C THR A 19 -11.08 -11.60 -5.68
N ASN A 20 -11.04 -10.68 -6.63
CA ASN A 20 -10.82 -9.26 -6.38
C ASN A 20 -11.98 -8.63 -5.62
N ARG A 21 -13.23 -9.02 -5.90
CA ARG A 21 -14.42 -8.57 -5.15
C ARG A 21 -14.33 -8.92 -3.66
N LYS A 22 -13.90 -10.14 -3.34
CA LYS A 22 -13.73 -10.56 -1.94
C LYS A 22 -12.64 -9.73 -1.26
N ARG A 23 -11.49 -9.53 -1.91
CA ARG A 23 -10.38 -8.71 -1.42
C ARG A 23 -10.83 -7.26 -1.20
N GLN A 24 -11.46 -6.64 -2.20
CA GLN A 24 -11.98 -5.27 -2.10
C GLN A 24 -12.95 -5.10 -0.93
N ARG A 25 -13.85 -6.05 -0.70
CA ARG A 25 -14.78 -5.99 0.44
C ARG A 25 -14.03 -6.04 1.78
N VAL A 26 -13.02 -6.89 1.91
CA VAL A 26 -12.19 -6.97 3.13
C VAL A 26 -11.42 -5.67 3.34
N THR A 27 -10.79 -5.14 2.29
CA THR A 27 -10.08 -3.86 2.34
C THR A 27 -11.01 -2.70 2.70
N GLU A 28 -12.22 -2.66 2.14
CA GLU A 28 -13.22 -1.63 2.45
C GLU A 28 -13.62 -1.65 3.93
N ASN A 29 -13.94 -2.82 4.48
CA ASN A 29 -14.27 -2.97 5.90
C ASN A 29 -13.10 -2.56 6.81
N LEU A 30 -11.87 -2.91 6.42
CA LEU A 30 -10.67 -2.53 7.15
C LEU A 30 -10.49 -1.01 7.17
N LYS A 31 -10.64 -0.33 6.03
CA LYS A 31 -10.57 1.14 5.96
C LYS A 31 -11.63 1.80 6.82
N GLN A 32 -12.88 1.32 6.78
CA GLN A 32 -13.95 1.87 7.60
C GLN A 32 -13.65 1.75 9.10
N THR A 33 -13.15 0.57 9.50
CA THR A 33 -12.73 0.31 10.88
C THR A 33 -11.59 1.26 11.29
N LEU A 34 -10.51 1.30 10.50
CA LEU A 34 -9.35 2.14 10.79
C LEU A 34 -9.69 3.64 10.81
N ARG A 35 -10.56 4.09 9.91
CA ARG A 35 -11.06 5.47 9.89
C ARG A 35 -11.79 5.81 11.19
N ALA A 36 -12.79 5.00 11.57
CA ALA A 36 -13.54 5.22 12.81
C ALA A 36 -12.61 5.27 14.04
N ARG A 37 -11.65 4.33 14.11
CA ARG A 37 -10.64 4.29 15.18
C ARG A 37 -9.69 5.49 15.18
N CYS A 38 -9.30 5.99 14.00
CA CYS A 38 -8.50 7.20 13.88
C CYS A 38 -9.27 8.44 14.38
N GLU A 39 -10.56 8.54 14.04
CA GLU A 39 -11.45 9.62 14.50
C GLU A 39 -11.70 9.55 16.02
N GLU A 40 -11.83 8.35 16.60
CA GLU A 40 -11.90 8.13 18.05
C GLU A 40 -10.60 8.53 18.76
N ALA A 41 -9.45 8.07 18.26
CA ALA A 41 -8.15 8.41 18.82
C ALA A 41 -7.85 9.92 18.73
N THR A 42 -8.33 10.58 17.68
CA THR A 42 -8.26 12.04 17.54
C THR A 42 -9.07 12.75 18.61
N ARG A 43 -10.31 12.29 18.87
CA ARG A 43 -11.16 12.84 19.94
C ARG A 43 -10.57 12.61 21.33
N ALA A 44 -9.88 11.48 21.52
CA ALA A 44 -9.17 11.15 22.75
C ALA A 44 -7.77 11.81 22.86
N SER A 45 -7.36 12.64 21.89
CA SER A 45 -6.02 13.26 21.83
C SER A 45 -4.85 12.26 21.91
N SER A 46 -5.08 10.99 21.55
CA SER A 46 -4.05 9.95 21.58
C SER A 46 -3.25 9.95 20.29
N LYS A 47 -2.10 10.63 20.29
CA LYS A 47 -1.20 10.71 19.12
C LYS A 47 -0.76 9.32 18.65
N THR A 48 -0.45 8.43 19.57
CA THR A 48 0.08 7.08 19.32
C THR A 48 -0.96 6.20 18.62
N TYR A 49 -2.16 6.09 19.17
CA TYR A 49 -3.22 5.30 18.55
C TYR A 49 -3.63 5.90 17.20
N ARG A 50 -3.75 7.24 17.11
CA ARG A 50 -4.03 7.92 15.84
C ARG A 50 -2.99 7.60 14.78
N GLY A 51 -1.71 7.66 15.14
CA GLY A 51 -0.59 7.36 14.25
C GLY A 51 -0.64 5.93 13.71
N LEU A 52 -0.81 4.95 14.60
CA LEU A 52 -0.90 3.53 14.23
C LEU A 52 -2.09 3.26 13.30
N TYR A 53 -3.27 3.79 13.61
CA TYR A 53 -4.46 3.63 12.76
C TYR A 53 -4.30 4.34 11.41
N ASN A 54 -3.71 5.53 11.39
CA ASN A 54 -3.51 6.30 10.17
C ASN A 54 -2.54 5.61 9.19
N VAL A 55 -1.44 5.03 9.69
CA VAL A 55 -0.53 4.24 8.85
C VAL A 55 -1.24 3.00 8.30
N GLY A 56 -2.03 2.30 9.14
CA GLY A 56 -2.84 1.19 8.65
C GLY A 56 -3.82 1.60 7.54
N LEU A 57 -4.43 2.78 7.68
CA LEU A 57 -5.38 3.31 6.70
C LEU A 57 -4.67 3.66 5.39
N PHE A 58 -3.50 4.29 5.45
CA PHE A 58 -2.65 4.56 4.29
C PHE A 58 -2.30 3.27 3.53
N VAL A 59 -1.88 2.23 4.25
CA VAL A 59 -1.57 0.90 3.68
C VAL A 59 -2.78 0.28 2.98
N ALA A 60 -3.96 0.38 3.59
CA ALA A 60 -5.19 -0.16 3.01
C ALA A 60 -5.63 0.60 1.75
N LEU A 61 -5.43 1.92 1.70
CA LEU A 61 -5.67 2.73 0.50
C LEU A 61 -4.70 2.37 -0.62
N LEU A 62 -3.39 2.31 -0.32
CA LEU A 62 -2.36 1.94 -1.29
C LEU A 62 -2.62 0.56 -1.92
N GLU A 63 -3.01 -0.43 -1.12
CA GLU A 63 -3.38 -1.76 -1.60
C GLU A 63 -4.61 -1.74 -2.53
N GLN A 64 -5.61 -0.92 -2.20
CA GLN A 64 -6.79 -0.76 -3.04
C GLN A 64 -6.42 -0.14 -4.40
N ASP A 65 -5.60 0.90 -4.41
CA ASP A 65 -5.21 1.61 -5.62
C ASP A 65 -4.34 0.74 -6.53
N ILE A 66 -3.37 0.00 -5.96
CA ILE A 66 -2.59 -1.00 -6.71
C ILE A 66 -3.51 -2.06 -7.32
N SER A 67 -4.50 -2.53 -6.57
CA SER A 67 -5.46 -3.53 -7.06
C SER A 67 -6.34 -2.97 -8.17
N ALA A 68 -6.76 -1.70 -8.06
CA ALA A 68 -7.56 -1.02 -9.07
C ALA A 68 -6.78 -0.83 -10.38
N PHE A 69 -5.55 -0.33 -10.31
CA PHE A 69 -4.71 -0.20 -11.51
C PHE A 69 -4.40 -1.56 -12.14
N SER A 70 -4.11 -2.58 -11.32
CA SER A 70 -3.89 -3.95 -11.79
C SER A 70 -5.10 -4.51 -12.54
N GLU A 71 -6.31 -4.27 -12.03
CA GLU A 71 -7.55 -4.63 -12.72
C GLU A 71 -7.68 -3.86 -14.05
N CYS A 72 -7.48 -2.54 -14.05
CA CYS A 72 -7.55 -1.71 -15.25
C CYS A 72 -6.55 -2.16 -16.33
N ILE A 73 -5.32 -2.53 -15.97
CA ILE A 73 -4.31 -3.09 -16.89
C ILE A 73 -4.80 -4.43 -17.46
N TYR A 74 -5.30 -5.33 -16.61
CA TYR A 74 -5.71 -6.67 -17.01
C TYR A 74 -6.94 -6.66 -17.96
N PHE A 75 -7.87 -5.73 -17.72
CA PHE A 75 -9.11 -5.60 -18.50
C PHE A 75 -9.08 -4.54 -19.59
N ALA A 76 -7.96 -3.82 -19.78
CA ALA A 76 -7.83 -2.79 -20.79
C ALA A 76 -8.20 -3.31 -22.20
N ARG A 77 -9.01 -2.52 -22.91
CA ARG A 77 -9.51 -2.82 -24.26
C ARG A 77 -8.53 -2.45 -25.38
N SER A 78 -7.58 -1.58 -25.09
CA SER A 78 -6.51 -1.19 -26.02
C SER A 78 -5.18 -1.08 -25.29
N ASP A 79 -4.09 -1.16 -26.06
CA ASP A 79 -2.74 -1.05 -25.51
C ASP A 79 -2.47 0.34 -24.96
N TRP A 80 -3.06 1.38 -25.54
CA TRP A 80 -3.00 2.74 -24.99
C TRP A 80 -3.56 2.82 -23.56
N HIS A 81 -4.80 2.32 -23.33
CA HIS A 81 -5.39 2.32 -21.99
C HIS A 81 -4.55 1.48 -21.02
N ARG A 82 -4.06 0.32 -21.49
CA ARG A 82 -3.20 -0.56 -20.70
C ARG A 82 -1.92 0.16 -20.25
N GLN A 83 -1.26 0.86 -21.17
CA GLN A 83 -0.04 1.60 -20.91
C GLN A 83 -0.29 2.84 -20.04
N PHE A 84 -1.44 3.50 -20.22
CA PHE A 84 -1.86 4.60 -19.34
C PHE A 84 -1.99 4.15 -17.89
N HIS A 85 -2.69 3.05 -17.62
CA HIS A 85 -2.82 2.53 -16.25
C HIS A 85 -1.50 2.01 -15.70
N ALA A 86 -0.65 1.41 -16.53
CA ALA A 86 0.69 1.00 -16.12
C ALA A 86 1.56 2.17 -15.67
N ARG A 87 1.55 3.30 -16.39
CA ARG A 87 2.29 4.50 -15.98
C ARG A 87 1.84 5.03 -14.62
N ASN A 88 0.53 5.10 -14.39
CA ASN A 88 -0.02 5.53 -13.10
C ASN A 88 0.32 4.54 -11.98
N LEU A 89 0.29 3.23 -12.25
CA LEU A 89 0.75 2.23 -11.30
C LEU A 89 2.23 2.43 -10.97
N ALA A 90 3.10 2.69 -11.96
CA ALA A 90 4.52 2.93 -11.71
C ALA A 90 4.76 4.14 -10.79
N VAL A 91 4.00 5.22 -10.98
CA VAL A 91 4.03 6.39 -10.08
C VAL A 91 3.64 5.99 -8.66
N LEU A 92 2.51 5.29 -8.51
CA LEU A 92 2.04 4.84 -7.20
C LEU A 92 3.05 3.92 -6.50
N LEU A 93 3.69 3.03 -7.24
CA LEU A 93 4.73 2.14 -6.72
C LEU A 93 5.97 2.91 -6.28
N PHE A 94 6.37 3.96 -7.02
CA PHE A 94 7.47 4.83 -6.63
C PHE A 94 7.17 5.52 -5.30
N GLU A 95 6.02 6.20 -5.22
CA GLU A 95 5.64 6.99 -4.05
C GLU A 95 5.45 6.08 -2.83
N GLY A 96 4.74 4.96 -2.98
CA GLY A 96 4.60 3.98 -1.91
C GLY A 96 5.93 3.36 -1.46
N ALA A 97 6.90 3.19 -2.35
CA ALA A 97 8.21 2.66 -2.02
C ALA A 97 9.15 3.68 -1.32
N GLU A 98 8.93 4.98 -1.53
CA GLU A 98 9.59 6.05 -0.76
C GLU A 98 8.91 6.28 0.60
N ASP A 99 7.58 6.37 0.61
CA ASP A 99 6.82 6.77 1.79
C ASP A 99 6.75 5.67 2.86
N LEU A 100 6.62 4.39 2.49
CA LEU A 100 6.44 3.31 3.47
C LEU A 100 7.64 3.13 4.41
N PRO A 101 8.91 3.11 3.96
CA PRO A 101 10.05 3.09 4.87
C PRO A 101 10.06 4.27 5.86
N GLU A 102 9.70 5.46 5.40
CA GLU A 102 9.62 6.66 6.25
C GLU A 102 8.50 6.54 7.29
N LEU A 103 7.29 6.17 6.86
CA LEU A 103 6.13 5.96 7.72
C LEU A 103 6.36 4.86 8.77
N LEU A 104 7.10 3.80 8.42
CA LEU A 104 7.47 2.70 9.31
C LEU A 104 8.81 2.96 10.05
N GLY A 105 9.25 4.22 10.05
CA GLY A 105 10.51 4.67 10.61
C GLY A 105 10.52 4.77 12.14
N LYS A 106 11.27 5.75 12.66
CA LYS A 106 11.54 5.90 14.10
C LYS A 106 10.28 6.16 14.92
N GLU A 107 9.40 7.03 14.44
CA GLU A 107 8.19 7.42 15.19
C GLU A 107 7.22 6.25 15.35
N TYR A 108 6.98 5.49 14.29
CA TYR A 108 6.11 4.31 14.34
C TYR A 108 6.61 3.26 15.34
N ARG A 109 7.93 3.04 15.41
CA ARG A 109 8.53 2.11 16.39
C ARG A 109 8.39 2.61 17.82
N ALA A 110 8.46 3.92 18.02
CA ALA A 110 8.20 4.51 19.33
C ALA A 110 6.76 4.26 19.77
N TRP A 111 5.79 4.41 18.85
CA TRP A 111 4.38 4.08 19.12
C TRP A 111 4.16 2.62 19.47
N LEU A 112 4.80 1.68 18.76
CA LEU A 112 4.71 0.25 19.10
C LEU A 112 5.22 -0.06 20.50
N LYS A 113 6.35 0.56 20.88
CA LYS A 113 6.90 0.41 22.24
C LYS A 113 5.97 0.99 23.31
N GLU A 114 5.32 2.11 23.02
CA GLU A 114 4.38 2.74 23.96
C GLU A 114 3.20 1.81 24.28
N ILE A 115 2.72 1.01 23.32
CA ILE A 115 1.64 0.04 23.54
C ILE A 115 2.15 -1.36 23.91
N SER A 116 3.42 -1.49 24.32
CA SER A 116 4.04 -2.76 24.71
C SER A 116 3.98 -3.84 23.61
N ALA A 117 4.09 -3.44 22.34
CA ALA A 117 4.07 -4.31 21.17
C ALA A 117 5.49 -4.66 20.67
N ASP A 118 6.47 -4.75 21.58
CA ASP A 118 7.88 -4.98 21.25
C ASP A 118 8.11 -6.28 20.45
N THR A 119 7.29 -7.30 20.71
CA THR A 119 7.33 -8.59 20.00
C THR A 119 7.01 -8.48 18.51
N LEU A 120 6.38 -7.38 18.08
CA LEU A 120 6.06 -7.13 16.67
C LEU A 120 7.19 -6.41 15.91
N VAL A 121 8.16 -5.82 16.61
CA VAL A 121 9.20 -4.96 16.00
C VAL A 121 10.09 -5.74 15.02
N ASP A 122 10.44 -6.99 15.33
CA ASP A 122 11.25 -7.81 14.42
C ASP A 122 10.51 -8.15 13.13
N HIS A 123 9.21 -8.39 13.21
CA HIS A 123 8.37 -8.60 12.03
C HIS A 123 8.26 -7.32 11.19
N LEU A 124 8.14 -6.15 11.84
CA LEU A 124 8.18 -4.85 11.16
C LEU A 124 9.52 -4.64 10.44
N ASN A 125 10.65 -4.99 11.07
CA ASN A 125 11.99 -4.88 10.48
C ASN A 125 12.11 -5.68 9.18
N GLN A 126 11.59 -6.91 9.18
CA GLN A 126 11.57 -7.76 7.99
C GLN A 126 10.76 -7.12 6.86
N ILE A 127 9.55 -6.62 7.16
CA ILE A 127 8.68 -5.96 6.18
C ILE A 127 9.36 -4.70 5.63
N HIS A 128 9.90 -3.84 6.50
CA HIS A 128 10.62 -2.62 6.11
C HIS A 128 11.78 -2.94 5.16
N SER A 129 12.58 -3.96 5.47
CA SER A 129 13.72 -4.35 4.62
C SER A 129 13.31 -4.73 3.19
N LYS A 130 12.14 -5.35 3.02
CA LYS A 130 11.59 -5.71 1.71
C LYS A 130 11.19 -4.49 0.90
N PHE A 131 10.56 -3.48 1.51
CA PHE A 131 10.27 -2.21 0.84
C PHE A 131 11.56 -1.47 0.45
N SER A 132 12.54 -1.38 1.35
CA SER A 132 13.83 -0.76 1.04
C SER A 132 14.56 -1.51 -0.10
N SER A 133 14.45 -2.84 -0.14
CA SER A 133 15.03 -3.64 -1.22
C SER A 133 14.32 -3.42 -2.56
N PHE A 134 12.99 -3.34 -2.55
CA PHE A 134 12.21 -3.01 -3.74
C PHE A 134 12.61 -1.62 -4.27
N GLN A 135 12.68 -0.61 -3.39
CA GLN A 135 13.03 0.75 -3.78
C GLN A 135 14.46 0.84 -4.34
N ARG A 136 15.42 0.16 -3.71
CA ARG A 136 16.80 0.12 -4.22
C ARG A 136 16.89 -0.53 -5.61
N LYS A 137 16.13 -1.59 -5.85
CA LYS A 137 16.17 -2.36 -7.10
C LYS A 137 15.45 -1.65 -8.24
N HIS A 138 14.28 -1.07 -7.98
CA HIS A 138 13.37 -0.57 -9.01
C HIS A 138 13.17 0.95 -9.00
N GLY A 139 13.58 1.63 -7.93
CA GLY A 139 13.41 3.08 -7.73
C GLY A 139 13.96 3.93 -8.88
N PRO A 140 15.16 3.68 -9.44
CA PRO A 140 15.66 4.46 -10.58
C PRO A 140 14.72 4.44 -11.79
N PHE A 141 14.24 3.26 -12.18
CA PHE A 141 13.28 3.10 -13.28
C PHE A 141 11.94 3.76 -12.96
N LEU A 142 11.38 3.50 -11.77
CA LEU A 142 10.10 4.07 -11.38
C LEU A 142 10.14 5.60 -11.29
N LYS A 143 11.28 6.18 -10.86
CA LYS A 143 11.54 7.61 -10.85
C LYS A 143 11.58 8.21 -12.26
N GLU A 144 12.21 7.51 -13.20
CA GLU A 144 12.25 7.89 -14.62
C GLU A 144 10.82 7.98 -15.17
N VAL A 145 10.01 6.92 -14.99
CA VAL A 145 8.60 6.89 -15.43
C VAL A 145 7.79 8.02 -14.79
N ARG A 146 7.93 8.24 -13.47
CA ARG A 146 7.24 9.32 -12.75
C ARG A 146 7.56 10.70 -13.32
N THR A 147 8.83 10.97 -13.55
CA THR A 147 9.34 12.28 -14.01
C THR A 147 8.81 12.61 -15.40
N TYR A 148 9.01 11.70 -16.35
CA TYR A 148 8.78 12.00 -17.75
C TYR A 148 7.33 11.78 -18.17
N VAL A 149 6.69 10.69 -17.74
CA VAL A 149 5.44 10.23 -18.38
C VAL A 149 4.27 10.10 -17.40
N GLY A 150 4.53 9.99 -16.10
CA GLY A 150 3.48 9.99 -15.08
C GLY A 150 2.94 11.39 -14.82
N ALA A 151 3.83 12.32 -14.45
CA ALA A 151 3.45 13.67 -14.05
C ALA A 151 3.63 14.73 -15.14
N HIS A 152 4.05 14.34 -16.36
CA HIS A 152 4.41 15.26 -17.46
C HIS A 152 5.25 16.47 -16.97
N ARG A 153 6.14 16.24 -16.00
CA ARG A 153 6.94 17.31 -15.38
C ARG A 153 8.04 17.81 -16.31
N ASP A 154 8.41 16.98 -17.27
CA ASP A 154 9.33 17.32 -18.35
C ASP A 154 8.54 17.58 -19.64
N HIS A 155 8.91 18.63 -20.38
CA HIS A 155 8.23 19.05 -21.60
C HIS A 155 8.81 18.39 -22.87
N ASP A 156 9.91 17.63 -22.75
CA ASP A 156 10.50 16.90 -23.87
C ASP A 156 9.63 15.68 -24.25
N SER A 157 8.79 15.89 -25.25
CA SER A 157 7.85 14.88 -25.75
C SER A 157 8.55 13.72 -26.49
N LEU A 158 9.77 13.91 -26.99
CA LEU A 158 10.53 12.83 -27.64
C LEU A 158 11.02 11.85 -26.59
N VAL A 159 11.58 12.34 -25.49
CA VAL A 159 12.00 11.51 -24.34
C VAL A 159 10.80 10.75 -23.76
N GLN A 160 9.62 11.38 -23.71
CA GLN A 160 8.39 10.70 -23.29
C GLN A 160 8.03 9.53 -24.20
N LEU A 161 8.04 9.73 -25.52
CA LEU A 161 7.73 8.68 -26.49
C LEU A 161 8.75 7.55 -26.45
N GLU A 162 10.04 7.89 -26.34
CA GLU A 162 11.11 6.90 -26.20
C GLU A 162 10.91 6.07 -24.94
N LEU A 163 10.67 6.70 -23.78
CA LEU A 163 10.44 5.97 -22.54
C LEU A 163 9.19 5.08 -22.61
N MET A 164 8.10 5.57 -23.23
CA MET A 164 6.89 4.77 -23.44
C MET A 164 7.12 3.54 -24.32
N SER A 165 8.13 3.56 -25.20
CA SER A 165 8.51 2.42 -26.03
C SER A 165 9.41 1.41 -25.30
N ARG A 166 10.10 1.83 -24.22
CA ARG A 166 11.12 1.04 -23.51
C ARG A 166 10.57 0.04 -22.49
N PHE A 167 9.30 0.14 -22.10
CA PHE A 167 8.68 -0.81 -21.17
C PHE A 167 7.24 -1.13 -21.56
N THR A 168 6.80 -2.34 -21.19
CA THR A 168 5.43 -2.77 -21.43
C THR A 168 4.59 -2.64 -20.16
N ALA A 169 3.27 -2.52 -20.33
CA ALA A 169 2.35 -2.58 -19.21
C ALA A 169 2.46 -3.88 -18.38
N LEU A 170 2.90 -4.98 -19.00
CA LEU A 170 3.12 -6.24 -18.30
C LEU A 170 4.32 -6.15 -17.34
N ASP A 171 5.37 -5.41 -17.71
CA ASP A 171 6.54 -5.21 -16.85
C ASP A 171 6.12 -4.48 -15.56
N VAL A 172 5.35 -3.40 -15.68
CA VAL A 172 4.85 -2.67 -14.51
C VAL A 172 3.83 -3.49 -13.71
N TYR A 173 2.98 -4.27 -14.38
CA TYR A 173 2.06 -5.18 -13.68
C TYR A 173 2.80 -6.19 -12.79
N ARG A 174 3.94 -6.71 -13.26
CA ARG A 174 4.80 -7.61 -12.48
C ARG A 174 5.44 -6.89 -11.29
N LEU A 175 5.88 -5.64 -11.47
CA LEU A 175 6.37 -4.80 -10.36
C LEU A 175 5.29 -4.58 -9.30
N GLY A 176 4.04 -4.33 -9.73
CA GLY A 176 2.90 -4.23 -8.82
C GLY A 176 2.69 -5.52 -8.01
N ALA A 177 2.80 -6.68 -8.66
CA ALA A 177 2.70 -7.96 -7.97
C ALA A 177 3.86 -8.21 -6.98
N GLU A 178 5.11 -7.84 -7.34
CA GLU A 178 6.29 -7.91 -6.47
C GLU A 178 6.10 -7.00 -5.24
N PHE A 179 5.63 -5.77 -5.43
CA PHE A 179 5.38 -4.81 -4.35
C PHE A 179 4.20 -5.21 -3.45
N SER A 180 3.16 -5.85 -4.00
CA SER A 180 2.04 -6.35 -3.20
C SER A 180 2.44 -7.45 -2.20
N VAL A 181 3.61 -8.10 -2.34
CA VAL A 181 4.07 -9.11 -1.38
C VAL A 181 4.33 -8.49 0.00
N PRO A 182 5.29 -7.56 0.18
CA PRO A 182 5.49 -6.92 1.47
C PRO A 182 4.28 -6.09 1.94
N LEU A 183 3.47 -5.56 1.01
CA LEU A 183 2.24 -4.83 1.38
C LEU A 183 1.20 -5.73 2.06
N ARG A 184 1.00 -6.96 1.57
CA ARG A 184 0.13 -7.94 2.23
C ARG A 184 0.66 -8.38 3.58
N GLU A 185 1.98 -8.54 3.71
CA GLU A 185 2.60 -8.81 5.02
C GLU A 185 2.36 -7.67 6.00
N LEU A 186 2.43 -6.42 5.53
CA LEU A 186 2.12 -5.24 6.33
C LEU A 186 0.64 -5.15 6.74
N ILE A 187 -0.29 -5.55 5.87
CA ILE A 187 -1.71 -5.66 6.24
C ILE A 187 -1.90 -6.70 7.33
N ASN A 188 -1.28 -7.88 7.19
CA ASN A 188 -1.34 -8.93 8.21
C ASN A 188 -0.71 -8.49 9.53
N PHE A 189 0.39 -7.74 9.47
CA PHE A 189 0.99 -7.08 10.63
C PHE A 189 -0.02 -6.16 11.32
N HIS A 190 -0.70 -5.29 10.56
CA HIS A 190 -1.70 -4.38 11.14
C HIS A 190 -2.88 -5.13 11.75
N MET A 191 -3.33 -6.25 11.17
CA MET A 191 -4.37 -7.07 11.79
C MET A 191 -3.95 -7.63 13.15
N LYS A 192 -2.69 -8.08 13.28
CA LYS A 192 -2.13 -8.54 14.57
C LYS A 192 -1.99 -7.38 15.57
N LEU A 193 -1.54 -6.23 15.08
CA LEU A 193 -1.42 -5.01 15.88
C LEU A 193 -2.77 -4.56 16.43
N LEU A 194 -3.82 -4.55 15.60
CA LEU A 194 -5.18 -4.23 16.03
C LEU A 194 -5.67 -5.20 17.12
N ALA A 195 -5.40 -6.50 16.96
CA ALA A 195 -5.75 -7.48 17.98
C ALA A 195 -5.02 -7.21 19.30
N HIS A 196 -3.73 -6.87 19.26
CA HIS A 196 -2.94 -6.48 20.43
C HIS A 196 -3.47 -5.21 21.10
N MET A 197 -3.81 -4.18 20.31
CA MET A 197 -4.36 -2.91 20.82
C MET A 197 -5.74 -3.07 21.47
N HIS A 198 -6.47 -4.14 21.13
CA HIS A 198 -7.76 -4.49 21.73
C HIS A 198 -7.65 -5.44 22.92
N ASP A 199 -6.45 -5.87 23.30
CA ASP A 199 -6.23 -6.64 24.53
C ASP A 199 -6.60 -5.77 25.76
N PRO A 200 -7.49 -6.25 26.65
CA PRO A 200 -7.89 -5.52 27.85
C PRO A 200 -6.70 -5.06 28.70
N LEU A 201 -5.63 -5.85 28.81
CA LEU A 201 -4.45 -5.51 29.59
C LEU A 201 -3.69 -4.33 28.97
N VAL A 202 -3.59 -4.29 27.64
CA VAL A 202 -2.94 -3.19 26.90
C VAL A 202 -3.76 -1.91 27.03
N MET A 203 -5.09 -2.01 26.93
CA MET A 203 -5.97 -0.87 27.14
C MET A 203 -5.90 -0.34 28.57
N LEU A 204 -5.88 -1.21 29.58
CA LEU A 204 -5.73 -0.82 30.99
C LEU A 204 -4.38 -0.15 31.26
N GLN A 205 -3.29 -0.66 30.70
CA GLN A 205 -1.97 -0.04 30.80
C GLN A 205 -1.93 1.34 30.14
N ALA A 206 -2.58 1.50 28.98
CA ALA A 206 -2.68 2.78 28.30
C ALA A 206 -3.46 3.80 29.14
N VAL A 207 -4.61 3.40 29.71
CA VAL A 207 -5.41 4.26 30.61
C VAL A 207 -4.61 4.64 31.86
N ALA A 208 -3.95 3.67 32.51
CA ALA A 208 -3.15 3.92 33.71
C ALA A 208 -2.02 4.94 33.47
N ARG A 209 -1.41 4.97 32.28
CA ARG A 209 -0.37 5.95 31.91
C ARG A 209 -0.92 7.35 31.61
N THR A 210 -2.23 7.47 31.35
CA THR A 210 -2.89 8.76 31.09
C THR A 210 -3.52 9.39 32.33
N LEU A 211 -3.61 8.65 33.44
CA LEU A 211 -4.06 9.20 34.71
C LEU A 211 -2.95 10.09 35.30
N PRO A 212 -3.26 11.30 35.78
CA PRO A 212 -2.28 12.13 36.48
C PRO A 212 -1.81 11.36 37.72
N ASN A 213 -0.49 11.36 37.96
CA ASN A 213 0.03 10.88 39.24
C ASN A 213 -0.56 11.78 40.33
N GLU A 214 -1.48 11.25 41.13
CA GLU A 214 -1.91 11.90 42.36
C GLU A 214 -0.70 11.95 43.30
N THR A 215 -0.05 13.12 43.37
CA THR A 215 0.88 13.51 44.43
C THR A 215 0.13 14.11 45.59
#